data_AF-A0A0B1S913-F1
#
_entry.id   AF-A0A0B1S913-F1
#
_cell.length_a   1.000
_cell.length_b   1.000
_cell.length_c   1.000
_cell.angle_alpha   90.00
_cell.angle_beta   90.00
_cell.angle_gamma   90.00
#
_symmetry.space_group_name_H-M   'P 1'
#
loop_
_entity.id
_entity.type
_entity.pdbx_description
1 polymer ?
#
loop_
_entity_poly.entity_id
_entity_poly.type
_entity_poly.pdbx_seq_one_letter_code
_entity_poly.pdbx_strand_id
1 'polypeptide(L)'
;FFRLPHRILWLALTKDSIYLYDSQHPNPIGLVENIQYNSLTDAAWSSDGRNIIVSSLEGYCTFLKLTVDQWGCQVEKDEVEGCPPSPQLIQTKKRKPREKKAKGLR
;
A
#
# COMPACT_ATOMS: atom_id res chain seq x y z
N PHE A 1 2.79 -7.35 20.13
CA PHE A 1 3.50 -6.17 19.63
C PHE A 1 4.78 -6.63 18.97
N PHE A 2 5.03 -6.23 17.72
CA PHE A 2 6.19 -6.72 16.98
C PHE A 2 7.47 -6.12 17.58
N ARG A 3 8.39 -6.96 18.07
CA ARG A 3 9.70 -6.55 18.60
C ARG A 3 10.67 -6.28 17.45
N LEU A 4 10.30 -5.37 16.55
CA LEU A 4 11.12 -4.96 15.43
C LEU A 4 12.18 -3.96 15.94
N PRO A 5 13.43 -4.04 15.49
CA PRO A 5 14.47 -3.05 15.83
C PRO A 5 14.23 -1.69 15.14
N HIS A 6 13.26 -1.62 14.23
CA HIS A 6 12.88 -0.43 13.48
C HIS A 6 11.36 -0.20 13.54
N ARG A 7 10.97 1.05 13.32
CA ARG A 7 9.57 1.47 13.20
C ARG A 7 9.19 1.49 11.72
N ILE A 8 8.16 0.76 11.35
CA ILE A 8 7.60 0.79 9.99
C ILE A 8 6.39 1.71 10.04
N LEU A 9 6.27 2.60 9.04
CA LEU A 9 5.08 3.39 8.81
C LEU A 9 4.35 2.91 7.56
N TRP A 10 3.02 2.90 7.63
CA TRP A 10 2.18 2.67 6.46
C TRP A 10 0.89 3.47 6.57
N LEU A 11 0.17 3.54 5.45
CA LEU A 11 -1.13 4.18 5.40
C LEU A 11 -2.19 3.22 4.87
N ALA A 12 -3.43 3.45 5.28
CA ALA A 12 -4.60 2.87 4.65
C ALA A 12 -5.43 4.01 4.06
N LEU A 13 -5.62 3.96 2.75
CA LEU A 13 -6.46 4.90 2.01
C LEU A 13 -7.88 4.34 1.93
N THR A 14 -8.87 5.16 2.29
CA THR A 14 -10.29 4.87 2.09
C THR A 14 -10.85 5.77 0.98
N LYS A 15 -12.18 5.78 0.82
CA LYS A 15 -12.84 6.65 -0.15
C LYS A 15 -12.63 8.13 0.19
N ASP A 16 -12.54 8.51 1.45
CA ASP A 16 -12.60 9.89 1.92
C ASP A 16 -11.57 10.23 3.01
N SER A 17 -10.79 9.26 3.46
CA SER A 17 -9.83 9.43 4.54
C SER A 17 -8.55 8.61 4.36
N ILE A 18 -7.53 9.00 5.12
CA ILE A 18 -6.23 8.36 5.19
C ILE A 18 -5.94 8.08 6.65
N TYR A 19 -5.70 6.82 6.97
CA TYR A 19 -5.25 6.39 8.28
C TYR A 19 -3.75 6.12 8.23
N LEU A 20 -3.02 6.71 9.17
CA LEU A 20 -1.59 6.46 9.36
C LEU A 20 -1.40 5.45 10.49
N TYR A 21 -0.58 4.45 10.25
CA TYR A 21 -0.26 3.39 11.19
C TYR A 21 1.26 3.23 11.33
N ASP A 22 1.66 2.68 12.47
CA ASP A 22 3.02 2.21 12.69
C ASP A 22 3.08 0.81 13.29
N SER A 23 4.27 0.21 13.27
CA SER A 23 4.49 -1.13 13.82
C SER A 23 4.44 -1.20 15.35
N GLN A 24 4.31 -0.05 16.01
CA GLN A 24 4.41 0.14 17.45
C GLN A 24 3.10 0.60 18.09
N HIS A 25 1.96 0.61 17.42
CA HIS A 25 0.66 0.85 18.06
C HIS A 25 -0.42 -0.06 17.46
N PRO A 26 -1.40 -0.50 18.25
CA PRO A 26 -2.51 -1.30 17.72
C PRO A 26 -3.57 -0.42 17.04
N ASN A 27 -3.53 0.89 17.26
CA ASN A 27 -4.47 1.87 16.74
C ASN A 27 -3.77 2.80 15.74
N PRO A 28 -4.53 3.46 14.85
CA PRO A 28 -3.97 4.49 13.97
C PRO A 28 -3.29 5.60 14.78
N ILE A 29 -2.14 6.06 14.32
CA ILE A 29 -1.38 7.16 14.92
C ILE A 29 -1.74 8.52 14.30
N GLY A 30 -2.52 8.52 13.21
CA GLY A 30 -2.96 9.72 12.54
C GLY A 30 -4.14 9.47 11.60
N LEU A 31 -4.91 10.53 11.36
CA LEU A 31 -6.11 10.53 10.53
C LEU A 31 -6.15 11.84 9.74
N VAL A 32 -6.33 11.73 8.43
CA VAL A 32 -6.49 12.86 7.52
C VAL A 32 -7.76 12.63 6.73
N GLU A 33 -8.70 13.57 6.82
CA GLU A 33 -10.02 13.49 6.19
C GLU A 33 -10.40 14.83 5.60
N ASN A 34 -11.42 14.84 4.73
CA ASN A 34 -12.00 16.06 4.19
C ASN A 34 -10.97 16.96 3.46
N ILE A 35 -10.01 16.32 2.77
CA ILE A 35 -8.94 16.99 2.02
C ILE A 35 -9.28 17.19 0.53
N GLN A 36 -10.36 16.58 0.05
CA GLN A 36 -10.81 16.57 -1.34
C GLN A 36 -12.35 16.57 -1.36
N TYR A 37 -12.95 17.13 -2.41
CA TYR A 37 -14.41 17.16 -2.55
C TYR A 37 -14.97 15.84 -3.06
N ASN A 38 -14.15 15.09 -3.79
CA ASN A 38 -14.49 13.77 -4.30
C ASN A 38 -13.58 12.69 -3.72
N SER A 39 -13.87 11.44 -4.10
CA SER A 39 -13.23 10.25 -3.56
C SER A 39 -11.73 10.24 -3.85
N LEU A 40 -10.95 9.85 -2.84
CA LEU A 40 -9.54 9.56 -2.98
C LEU A 40 -9.35 8.30 -3.83
N THR A 41 -8.33 8.30 -4.67
CA THR A 41 -8.12 7.25 -5.67
C THR A 41 -6.82 6.49 -5.48
N ASP A 42 -5.74 7.18 -5.12
CA ASP A 42 -4.42 6.56 -4.91
C ASP A 42 -3.56 7.42 -3.97
N ALA A 43 -2.52 6.81 -3.40
CA ALA A 43 -1.55 7.49 -2.56
C ALA A 43 -0.14 6.90 -2.73
N ALA A 44 0.85 7.77 -2.83
CA ALA A 44 2.25 7.38 -3.00
C ALA A 44 3.17 8.14 -2.06
N TRP A 45 4.14 7.43 -1.48
CA TRP A 45 5.18 8.02 -0.65
C TRP A 45 6.33 8.55 -1.52
N SER A 46 6.95 9.66 -1.10
CA SER A 46 8.25 10.05 -1.63
C SER A 46 9.33 9.06 -1.21
N SER A 47 10.44 9.01 -1.95
CA SER A 47 11.54 8.06 -1.72
C SER A 47 12.21 8.21 -0.35
N ASP A 48 12.14 9.39 0.25
CA ASP A 48 12.64 9.71 1.58
C ASP A 48 11.61 9.44 2.70
N GLY A 49 10.39 9.03 2.35
CA GLY A 49 9.29 8.78 3.29
C GLY A 49 8.75 10.03 3.98
N ARG A 50 9.12 11.25 3.55
CA ARG A 50 8.71 12.50 4.22
C ARG A 50 7.42 13.10 3.66
N ASN A 51 7.03 12.72 2.44
CA ASN A 51 5.85 13.24 1.78
C ASN A 51 4.97 12.09 1.29
N ILE A 52 3.66 12.32 1.34
CA ILE A 52 2.66 11.48 0.69
C ILE A 52 1.91 12.36 -0.31
N ILE A 53 1.80 11.90 -1.54
CA ILE A 53 0.94 12.49 -2.55
C ILE A 53 -0.33 11.66 -2.62
N VAL A 54 -1.49 12.31 -2.60
CA VAL A 54 -2.80 11.66 -2.64
C VAL A 54 -3.58 12.21 -3.81
N SER A 55 -4.07 11.34 -4.69
CA SER A 55 -4.91 11.74 -5.83
C SER A 55 -6.39 11.57 -5.52
N SER A 56 -7.22 12.33 -6.23
CA SER A 56 -8.68 12.26 -6.18
C SER A 56 -9.29 11.98 -7.55
N LEU A 57 -10.58 11.60 -7.57
CA LEU A 57 -11.31 11.33 -8.80
C LEU A 57 -11.54 12.57 -9.68
N GLU A 58 -11.52 13.76 -9.08
CA GLU A 58 -11.66 15.05 -9.76
C GLU A 58 -10.34 15.58 -10.35
N GLY A 59 -9.24 14.84 -10.18
CA GLY A 59 -7.94 15.15 -10.79
C GLY A 59 -7.03 16.04 -9.95
N TYR A 60 -7.38 16.32 -8.70
CA TYR A 60 -6.47 17.02 -7.77
C TYR A 60 -5.51 16.06 -7.08
N CYS A 61 -4.30 16.56 -6.79
CA CYS A 61 -3.30 15.89 -5.96
C CYS A 61 -2.97 16.75 -4.73
N THR A 62 -3.11 16.19 -3.53
CA THR A 62 -2.72 16.82 -2.27
C THR A 62 -1.38 16.29 -1.79
N PHE A 63 -0.53 17.18 -1.29
CA PHE A 63 0.73 16.82 -0.63
C PHE A 63 0.54 16.84 0.89
N LEU A 64 0.85 15.72 1.53
CA LEU A 64 0.94 15.61 2.99
C LEU A 64 2.42 15.52 3.37
N LYS A 65 2.88 16.47 4.17
CA LYS A 65 4.26 16.50 4.66
C LYS A 65 4.31 16.00 6.10
N LEU A 66 5.11 14.97 6.33
CA LEU A 66 5.33 14.37 7.64
C LEU A 66 6.56 14.99 8.28
N THR A 67 6.46 15.28 9.58
CA THR A 67 7.60 15.76 10.38
C THR A 67 8.23 14.56 11.10
N VAL A 68 8.93 13.74 10.31
CA VAL A 68 9.50 12.46 10.79
C VAL A 68 10.70 12.68 11.73
N ASP A 69 11.29 13.88 11.74
CA ASP A 69 12.46 14.22 12.57
C ASP A 69 12.18 14.07 14.08
N GLN A 70 10.91 14.16 14.50
CA GLN A 70 10.52 13.91 15.90
C GLN A 70 10.44 12.41 16.24
N TRP A 71 10.42 11.54 15.23
CA TRP A 71 10.19 10.10 15.40
C TRP A 71 11.47 9.26 15.30
N GLY A 72 12.62 9.91 15.03
CA GLY A 72 13.94 9.29 15.00
C GLY A 72 14.70 9.56 13.70
N CYS A 73 15.73 8.76 13.45
CA CYS A 73 16.49 8.77 12.21
C CYS A 73 15.95 7.73 11.22
N GLN A 74 16.08 8.03 9.92
CA GLN A 74 15.81 7.04 8.89
C GLN A 74 16.80 5.89 9.04
N VAL A 75 16.30 4.66 9.03
CA VAL A 75 17.14 3.47 9.06
C VAL A 75 17.87 3.41 7.71
N GLU A 76 19.20 3.54 7.73
CA GLU A 76 20.02 3.29 6.55
C GLU A 76 19.85 1.82 6.15
N LYS A 77 20.04 1.50 4.86
CA LYS A 77 19.92 0.14 4.35
C LYS A 77 21.10 -0.73 4.82
N ASP A 78 21.26 -0.88 6.12
CA ASP A 78 22.17 -1.86 6.70
C ASP A 78 21.46 -3.21 6.72
N GLU A 79 21.87 -4.07 5.79
CA GLU A 79 21.67 -5.52 5.75
C GLU A 79 20.32 -6.00 6.33
N VAL A 80 19.25 -5.79 5.57
CA VAL A 80 18.08 -6.68 5.70
C VAL A 80 18.58 -8.07 5.30
N GLU A 81 18.82 -8.97 6.27
CA GLU A 81 18.98 -10.40 5.99
C GLU A 81 17.88 -10.78 4.99
N GLY A 82 18.31 -11.23 3.81
CA GLY A 82 17.60 -11.05 2.55
C GLY A 82 16.09 -11.27 2.63
N CYS A 83 15.34 -10.43 1.90
CA CYS A 83 13.90 -10.58 1.76
C CYS A 83 13.55 -12.07 1.59
N PRO A 84 12.70 -12.65 2.46
CA PRO A 84 12.26 -14.03 2.25
C PRO A 84 11.69 -14.13 0.83
N PRO A 85 11.90 -15.27 0.15
CA PRO A 85 11.45 -15.42 -1.23
C PRO A 85 9.98 -15.05 -1.33
N SER A 86 9.65 -14.25 -2.35
CA SER A 86 8.27 -13.79 -2.58
C SER A 86 7.32 -14.98 -2.46
N PRO A 87 6.18 -14.83 -1.76
CA PRO A 87 5.21 -15.91 -1.63
C PRO A 87 4.86 -16.41 -3.03
N GLN A 88 4.88 -17.73 -3.21
CA GLN A 88 4.59 -18.33 -4.52
C GLN A 88 3.18 -17.95 -4.95
N LEU A 89 3.07 -17.23 -6.06
CA LEU A 89 1.78 -16.83 -6.62
C LEU A 89 0.98 -18.10 -6.95
N ILE A 90 -0.25 -18.20 -6.43
CA ILE A 90 -1.16 -19.30 -6.78
C ILE A 90 -1.40 -19.22 -8.28
N GLN A 91 -0.79 -20.15 -9.03
CA GLN A 91 -0.99 -20.22 -10.46
C GLN A 91 -2.46 -20.57 -10.74
N THR A 92 -3.14 -19.74 -11.51
CA THR A 92 -4.49 -20.05 -11.99
C THR A 92 -4.39 -21.27 -12.91
N LYS A 93 -5.10 -22.36 -12.58
CA LYS A 93 -5.16 -23.54 -13.43
C LYS A 93 -5.68 -23.14 -14.82
N LYS A 94 -4.86 -23.26 -15.86
CA LYS A 94 -5.31 -23.12 -17.25
C LYS A 94 -6.45 -24.10 -17.50
N ARG A 95 -7.65 -23.58 -17.80
CA ARG A 95 -8.81 -24.39 -18.17
C ARG A 95 -8.46 -25.14 -19.46
N LYS A 96 -8.57 -26.47 -19.49
CA LYS A 96 -8.39 -27.25 -20.72
C LYS A 96 -9.42 -26.81 -21.78
N PRO A 97 -9.01 -26.53 -23.03
CA PRO A 97 -9.95 -26.28 -24.11
C PRO A 97 -10.89 -27.48 -24.29
N ARG A 98 -12.21 -27.24 -24.32
CA ARG A 98 -13.19 -28.28 -24.68
C ARG A 98 -13.02 -28.59 -26.16
N GLU A 99 -12.71 -29.85 -26.50
CA GLU A 99 -12.83 -30.34 -27.87
C GLU A 99 -14.29 -30.22 -28.33
N LYS A 100 -14.50 -29.48 -29.42
CA LYS A 100 -15.79 -29.45 -30.11
C LYS A 100 -15.93 -30.77 -30.87
N LYS A 101 -16.71 -31.72 -30.35
CA LYS A 101 -17.15 -32.87 -31.16
C LYS A 101 -17.99 -32.34 -32.32
N ALA A 102 -17.49 -32.51 -33.54
CA ALA A 102 -18.25 -32.28 -34.75
C ALA A 102 -19.47 -33.21 -34.72
N LYS A 103 -20.68 -32.65 -34.74
CA LYS A 103 -21.90 -33.42 -34.94
C LYS A 103 -21.86 -33.96 -36.37
N GLY A 104 -21.66 -35.27 -36.49
CA GLY A 104 -21.83 -35.98 -37.75
C GLY A 104 -23.28 -35.82 -38.21
N LEU A 105 -23.44 -35.34 -39.44
CA LEU A 105 -24.71 -35.26 -40.15
C LEU A 105 -25.00 -36.64 -40.75
N ARG A 106 -26.00 -37.33 -40.23
CA ARG A 106 -26.80 -38.35 -40.93
C ARG A 106 -28.22 -38.33 -40.37
#